data_AF-A0AAV2DP00-F1
#
_entry.id   AF-A0AAV2DP00-F1
#
_cell.length_a   1.000
_cell.length_b   1.000
_cell.length_c   1.000
_cell.angle_alpha   90.00
_cell.angle_beta   90.00
_cell.angle_gamma   90.00
#
_symmetry.space_group_name_H-M   'P 1'
#
loop_
_entity.id
_entity.type
_entity.pdbx_description
1 polymer ?
#
loop_
_entity_poly.entity_id
_entity_poly.type
_entity_poly.pdbx_seq_one_letter_code
_entity_poly.pdbx_strand_id
1 'polypeptide(L)'
;MADDGEITIEGAYTGSTKFRLYTVTFFGTPISVTVTSNPSAVSKWVRKTVFFHRRRREPMVVGTGVQWTAFHGSSSPAQTLHLCVGTRCLIFQLYRADRVPLSLRKFLYHTGNTFVGLWNGSDQRKLYESEHVVGIHDLLDLRKYAEADDGRSLRGASAEDIVRETLGYEGVRLEKEISLSDWGRRDLGRDQVMQACVDAYVSFRIGRDLRAWEL
;
A
#
# COMPACT_ATOMS: atom_id res chain seq x y z
N MET A 1 -21.43 -17.89 -1.73
CA MET A 1 -21.88 -16.63 -2.34
C MET A 1 -21.18 -15.52 -1.58
N ALA A 2 -20.08 -15.01 -2.14
CA ALA A 2 -19.50 -13.78 -1.64
C ALA A 2 -20.51 -12.65 -1.93
N ASP A 3 -20.67 -11.75 -0.97
CA ASP A 3 -21.42 -10.52 -1.12
C ASP A 3 -20.79 -9.72 -2.29
N ASP A 4 -21.55 -9.43 -3.35
CA ASP A 4 -21.13 -8.66 -4.55
C ASP A 4 -20.93 -7.17 -4.21
N GLY A 5 -20.25 -6.88 -3.10
CA GLY A 5 -20.04 -5.54 -2.59
C GLY A 5 -19.03 -4.78 -3.46
N GLU A 6 -19.48 -3.69 -4.09
CA GLU A 6 -18.61 -2.78 -4.83
C GLU A 6 -17.53 -2.16 -3.93
N ILE A 7 -16.35 -1.87 -4.49
CA ILE A 7 -15.33 -1.10 -3.79
C ILE A 7 -15.74 0.37 -3.79
N THR A 8 -15.91 0.94 -2.61
CA THR A 8 -16.37 2.34 -2.46
C THR A 8 -15.41 3.15 -1.62
N ILE A 9 -15.46 4.47 -1.77
CA ILE A 9 -14.68 5.42 -0.96
C ILE A 9 -15.57 6.51 -0.40
N GLU A 10 -15.49 6.71 0.91
CA GLU A 10 -16.24 7.72 1.63
C GLU A 10 -15.32 8.65 2.42
N GLY A 11 -15.86 9.84 2.68
CA GLY A 11 -15.21 10.86 3.48
C GLY A 11 -14.27 11.78 2.71
N ALA A 12 -13.75 12.72 3.48
CA ALA A 12 -12.60 13.59 3.27
C ALA A 12 -12.58 14.51 4.49
N TYR A 13 -12.50 13.96 5.71
CA TYR A 13 -12.67 14.77 6.92
C TYR A 13 -11.45 15.69 7.08
N THR A 14 -11.65 16.98 6.81
CA THR A 14 -10.64 18.05 6.86
C THR A 14 -10.54 18.70 8.25
N GLY A 15 -10.65 17.90 9.32
CA GLY A 15 -10.57 18.43 10.69
C GLY A 15 -9.20 19.02 11.05
N SER A 16 -8.15 18.77 10.25
CA SER A 16 -6.88 19.49 10.33
C SER A 16 -6.20 19.55 8.97
N THR A 17 -5.43 20.61 8.71
CA THR A 17 -4.62 20.78 7.48
C THR A 17 -3.49 19.74 7.34
N LYS A 18 -3.28 18.88 8.34
CA LYS A 18 -2.14 17.96 8.40
C LYS A 18 -2.38 16.62 7.69
N PHE A 19 -3.62 16.17 7.57
CA PHE A 19 -3.97 14.90 6.95
C PHE A 19 -5.45 14.85 6.56
N ARG A 20 -5.79 13.98 5.61
CA ARG A 20 -7.16 13.64 5.24
C ARG A 20 -7.45 12.20 5.64
N LEU A 21 -8.67 11.98 6.09
CA LEU A 21 -9.17 10.65 6.42
C LEU A 21 -10.24 10.23 5.43
N TYR A 22 -10.13 8.99 4.97
CA TYR A 22 -11.12 8.30 4.14
C TYR A 22 -11.41 6.93 4.73
N THR A 23 -12.55 6.38 4.33
CA THR A 23 -12.85 4.96 4.48
C THR A 23 -12.97 4.38 3.07
N VAL A 24 -12.17 3.37 2.76
CA VAL A 24 -12.35 2.55 1.55
C VAL A 24 -12.99 1.25 1.99
N THR A 25 -14.17 0.94 1.46
CA THR A 25 -14.86 -0.32 1.75
C THR A 25 -14.51 -1.30 0.65
N PHE A 26 -13.77 -2.36 1.00
CA PHE A 26 -13.37 -3.43 0.09
C PHE A 26 -14.26 -4.65 0.35
N PHE A 27 -15.24 -4.93 -0.52
CA PHE A 27 -16.22 -6.02 -0.40
C PHE A 27 -16.77 -6.15 1.04
N GLY A 28 -17.40 -5.07 1.51
CA GLY A 28 -17.95 -4.96 2.87
C GLY A 28 -16.93 -4.76 4.00
N THR A 29 -15.62 -4.84 3.73
CA THR A 29 -14.57 -4.62 4.74
C THR A 29 -14.11 -3.16 4.75
N PRO A 30 -14.39 -2.38 5.81
CA PRO A 30 -13.96 -0.99 5.88
C PRO A 30 -12.47 -0.89 6.22
N ILE A 31 -11.74 -0.10 5.42
CA ILE A 31 -10.32 0.20 5.58
C ILE A 31 -10.17 1.69 5.90
N SER A 32 -9.57 1.99 7.05
CA SER A 32 -9.28 3.37 7.46
C SER A 32 -8.03 3.86 6.74
N VAL A 33 -8.17 4.91 5.93
CA VAL A 33 -7.09 5.48 5.12
C VAL A 33 -6.68 6.84 5.67
N THR A 34 -5.39 6.99 5.96
CA THR A 34 -4.77 8.28 6.33
C THR A 34 -3.92 8.77 5.16
N VAL A 35 -4.32 9.87 4.52
CA VAL A 35 -3.55 10.54 3.46
C VAL A 35 -2.85 11.76 4.06
N THR A 36 -1.52 11.85 3.95
CA THR A 36 -0.77 12.94 4.59
C THR A 36 0.60 13.14 3.95
N SER A 37 1.13 14.37 4.00
CA SER A 37 2.57 14.64 3.86
C SER A 37 3.23 15.05 5.18
N ASN A 38 2.47 15.07 6.29
CA ASN A 38 2.92 15.57 7.58
C ASN A 38 3.69 14.49 8.37
N PRO A 39 4.97 14.73 8.75
CA PRO A 39 5.76 13.73 9.46
C PRO A 39 5.17 13.31 10.80
N SER A 40 4.49 14.21 11.52
CA SER A 40 3.90 13.90 12.82
C SER A 40 2.69 12.98 12.68
N ALA A 41 1.89 13.15 11.62
CA ALA A 41 0.77 12.26 11.32
C ALA A 41 1.28 10.84 10.97
N VAL A 42 2.33 10.76 10.14
CA VAL A 42 3.02 9.49 9.83
C VAL A 42 3.56 8.82 11.09
N SER A 43 4.31 9.53 11.94
CA SER A 43 4.80 8.98 13.21
C SER A 43 3.68 8.48 14.12
N LYS A 44 2.55 9.20 14.18
CA LYS A 44 1.38 8.78 14.94
C LYS A 44 0.75 7.52 14.34
N TRP A 45 0.67 7.42 13.02
CA TRP A 45 0.17 6.22 12.34
C TRP A 45 1.05 5.01 12.66
N VAL A 46 2.37 5.12 12.50
CA VAL A 46 3.34 4.04 12.78
C VAL A 46 3.21 3.55 14.23
N ARG A 47 3.24 4.48 15.21
CA ARG A 47 3.11 4.13 16.64
C ARG A 47 1.80 3.39 16.93
N LYS A 48 0.68 3.84 16.36
CA LYS A 48 -0.61 3.16 16.52
C LYS A 48 -0.61 1.79 15.88
N THR A 49 -0.06 1.65 14.68
CA THR A 49 0.02 0.36 13.96
C THR A 49 0.82 -0.65 14.78
N VAL A 50 2.02 -0.29 15.25
CA VAL A 50 2.84 -1.15 16.14
C VAL A 50 2.11 -1.47 17.46
N PHE A 51 1.46 -0.47 18.07
CA PHE A 51 0.71 -0.65 19.31
C PHE A 51 -0.47 -1.63 19.17
N PHE A 52 -1.20 -1.60 18.06
CA PHE A 52 -2.30 -2.53 17.83
C PHE A 52 -1.77 -3.92 17.44
N HIS A 53 -0.69 -3.96 16.66
CA HIS A 53 -0.08 -5.21 16.22
C HIS A 53 0.50 -6.02 17.38
N ARG A 54 1.07 -5.40 18.42
CA ARG A 54 1.64 -6.13 19.58
C ARG A 54 0.64 -7.05 20.32
N ARG A 55 -0.66 -6.92 20.02
CA ARG A 55 -1.72 -7.80 20.55
C ARG A 55 -1.95 -9.04 19.68
N ARG A 56 -1.36 -9.09 18.49
CA ARG A 56 -1.37 -10.23 17.56
C ARG A 56 -0.21 -11.15 17.90
N ARG A 57 -0.40 -12.45 17.65
CA ARG A 57 0.64 -13.48 17.78
C ARG A 57 1.42 -13.69 16.48
N GLU A 58 0.82 -13.34 15.35
CA GLU A 58 1.43 -13.44 14.02
C GLU A 58 2.50 -12.35 13.82
N PRO A 59 3.55 -12.62 13.01
CA PRO A 59 4.49 -11.59 12.55
C PRO A 59 3.83 -10.48 11.72
N MET A 60 4.50 -9.33 11.65
CA MET A 60 3.93 -8.17 10.95
C MET A 60 4.16 -8.25 9.45
N VAL A 61 3.08 -8.47 8.71
CA VAL A 61 3.03 -8.24 7.26
C VAL A 61 2.55 -6.82 6.98
N VAL A 62 3.27 -6.14 6.09
CA VAL A 62 2.96 -4.78 5.65
C VAL A 62 2.80 -4.76 4.14
N GLY A 63 1.55 -4.67 3.70
CA GLY A 63 1.24 -4.43 2.29
C GLY A 63 1.74 -3.06 1.88
N THR A 64 2.51 -3.02 0.80
CA THR A 64 3.30 -1.86 0.40
C THR A 64 3.09 -1.58 -1.08
N GLY A 65 2.86 -0.31 -1.40
CA GLY A 65 2.81 0.18 -2.77
C GLY A 65 3.55 1.51 -2.88
N VAL A 66 4.09 1.78 -4.07
CA VAL A 66 4.79 3.03 -4.37
C VAL A 66 4.29 3.55 -5.71
N GLN A 67 3.98 4.84 -5.78
CA GLN A 67 3.57 5.46 -7.05
C GLN A 67 4.39 6.70 -7.37
N TRP A 68 4.56 6.93 -8.66
CA TRP A 68 5.30 8.06 -9.24
C TRP A 68 4.67 8.45 -10.58
N THR A 69 4.79 9.72 -10.94
CA THR A 69 4.35 10.21 -12.25
C THR A 69 5.39 9.83 -13.30
N ALA A 70 4.95 9.15 -14.37
CA ALA A 70 5.75 8.88 -15.56
C ALA A 70 5.38 9.88 -16.66
N PHE A 71 6.36 10.57 -17.24
CA PHE A 71 6.15 11.54 -18.32
C PHE A 71 7.17 11.33 -19.44
N HIS A 72 6.69 11.12 -20.67
CA HIS A 72 7.49 11.05 -21.92
C HIS A 72 8.89 10.42 -21.79
N GLY A 73 8.96 9.15 -21.39
CA GLY A 73 10.23 8.40 -21.35
C GLY A 73 11.12 8.66 -20.13
N SER A 74 10.73 9.58 -19.24
CA SER A 74 11.35 9.82 -17.94
C SER A 74 10.38 9.44 -16.82
N SER A 75 10.89 8.76 -15.78
CA SER A 75 10.10 8.38 -14.61
C SER A 75 10.65 9.12 -13.40
N SER A 76 9.78 9.88 -12.74
CA SER A 76 10.11 10.58 -11.50
C SER A 76 10.55 9.58 -10.41
N PRO A 77 11.27 10.03 -9.36
CA PRO A 77 11.39 9.27 -8.13
C PRO A 77 10.03 8.99 -7.49
N ALA A 78 10.01 8.16 -6.44
CA ALA A 78 8.78 7.88 -5.68
C ALA A 78 8.12 9.17 -5.18
N GLN A 79 6.83 9.35 -5.49
CA GLN A 79 6.05 10.50 -5.04
C GLN A 79 5.13 10.16 -3.86
N THR A 80 4.71 8.89 -3.77
CA THR A 80 3.90 8.38 -2.67
C THR A 80 4.43 7.03 -2.18
N LEU A 81 4.21 6.76 -0.89
CA LEU A 81 4.42 5.46 -0.25
C LEU A 81 3.13 5.05 0.45
N HIS A 82 2.66 3.84 0.16
CA HIS A 82 1.44 3.26 0.70
C HIS A 82 1.81 2.11 1.63
N LEU A 83 1.24 2.09 2.83
CA LEU A 83 1.47 1.02 3.81
C LEU A 83 0.14 0.58 4.41
N CYS A 84 -0.16 -0.71 4.32
CA CYS A 84 -1.36 -1.29 4.89
C CYS A 84 -1.02 -2.42 5.87
N VAL A 85 -1.60 -2.34 7.07
CA VAL A 85 -1.52 -3.39 8.10
C VAL A 85 -2.90 -3.60 8.68
N GLY A 86 -3.50 -4.76 8.44
CA GLY A 86 -4.91 -5.00 8.76
C GLY A 86 -5.81 -4.06 7.94
N THR A 87 -6.74 -3.39 8.60
CA THR A 87 -7.66 -2.41 8.00
C THR A 87 -7.19 -0.97 8.18
N ARG A 88 -5.87 -0.75 8.29
CA ARG A 88 -5.26 0.58 8.45
C ARG A 88 -4.31 0.82 7.29
N CYS A 89 -4.65 1.76 6.42
CA CYS A 89 -3.81 2.20 5.32
C CYS A 89 -3.25 3.61 5.58
N LEU A 90 -1.96 3.80 5.31
CA LEU A 90 -1.29 5.09 5.24
C LEU A 90 -0.90 5.35 3.79
N ILE A 91 -1.30 6.50 3.28
CA ILE A 91 -0.81 7.05 2.01
C ILE A 91 0.03 8.27 2.37
N PHE A 92 1.35 8.10 2.31
CA PHE A 92 2.31 9.15 2.59
C PHE A 92 2.72 9.83 1.28
N GLN A 93 2.30 11.08 1.09
CA GLN A 93 2.69 11.92 -0.05
C GLN A 93 4.14 12.40 0.11
N LEU A 94 5.09 11.48 -0.14
CA LEU A 94 6.54 11.66 -0.01
C LEU A 94 7.04 12.92 -0.70
N TYR A 95 6.63 13.17 -1.95
CA TYR A 95 7.07 14.34 -2.73
C TYR A 95 6.74 15.69 -2.08
N ARG A 96 5.78 15.70 -1.14
CA ARG A 96 5.30 16.90 -0.46
C ARG A 96 5.68 16.96 1.01
N ALA A 97 6.42 15.97 1.48
CA ALA A 97 6.88 15.94 2.86
C ALA A 97 8.13 16.81 2.99
N ASP A 98 8.25 17.54 4.09
CA ASP A 98 9.49 18.23 4.44
C ASP A 98 10.58 17.24 4.89
N ARG A 99 10.17 16.09 5.43
CA ARG A 99 11.05 15.01 5.86
C ARG A 99 10.32 13.70 6.03
N VAL A 100 11.08 12.60 6.02
CA VAL A 100 10.61 11.28 6.46
C VAL A 100 10.95 11.11 7.93
N PRO A 101 9.96 10.91 8.83
CA PRO A 101 10.23 10.82 10.26
C PRO A 101 11.04 9.57 10.61
N LEU A 102 11.93 9.68 11.60
CA LEU A 102 12.78 8.57 12.05
C LEU A 102 11.97 7.33 12.45
N SER A 103 10.76 7.50 12.99
CA SER A 103 9.88 6.38 13.32
C SER A 103 9.49 5.56 12.08
N LEU A 104 9.27 6.21 10.94
CA LEU A 104 8.95 5.53 9.69
C LEU A 104 10.21 4.86 9.12
N ARG A 105 11.36 5.54 9.14
CA ARG A 105 12.63 4.93 8.69
C ARG A 105 12.96 3.66 9.47
N LYS A 106 12.88 3.72 10.80
CA LYS A 106 13.08 2.55 11.66
C LYS A 106 12.06 1.45 11.38
N PHE A 107 10.81 1.82 11.12
CA PHE A 107 9.76 0.86 10.78
C PHE A 107 10.05 0.13 9.47
N LEU A 108 10.42 0.86 8.40
CA LEU A 108 10.72 0.33 7.07
C LEU A 108 11.99 -0.54 7.03
N TYR A 109 12.94 -0.32 7.93
CA TYR A 109 14.17 -1.10 8.06
C TYR A 109 14.13 -2.18 9.14
N HIS A 110 13.01 -2.33 9.86
CA HIS A 110 12.91 -3.30 10.93
C HIS A 110 12.78 -4.71 10.34
N THR A 111 13.79 -5.55 10.54
CA THR A 111 13.87 -6.91 9.96
C THR A 111 12.79 -7.87 10.48
N GLY A 112 12.16 -7.56 11.61
CA GLY A 112 10.99 -8.30 12.09
C GLY A 112 9.67 -7.97 11.38
N ASN A 113 9.68 -7.04 10.41
CA ASN A 113 8.54 -6.73 9.55
C ASN A 113 8.78 -7.32 8.16
N THR A 114 7.74 -7.90 7.57
CA THR A 114 7.76 -8.39 6.19
C THR A 114 7.00 -7.42 5.29
N PHE A 115 7.70 -6.80 4.36
CA PHE A 115 7.11 -5.88 3.39
C PHE A 115 6.77 -6.63 2.11
N VAL A 116 5.55 -6.46 1.62
CA VAL A 116 5.02 -7.21 0.48
C VAL A 116 4.28 -6.31 -0.49
N GLY A 117 4.36 -6.59 -1.79
CA GLY A 117 3.62 -5.89 -2.83
C GLY A 117 3.42 -6.75 -4.07
N LEU A 118 2.72 -6.20 -5.06
CA LEU A 118 2.52 -6.81 -6.39
C LEU A 118 3.21 -5.93 -7.43
N TRP A 119 3.92 -6.55 -8.37
CA TRP A 119 4.58 -5.83 -9.49
C TRP A 119 5.54 -4.70 -9.02
N ASN A 120 6.11 -4.83 -7.83
CA ASN A 120 6.87 -3.80 -7.11
C ASN A 120 8.37 -3.76 -7.44
N GLY A 121 8.80 -4.30 -8.59
CA GLY A 121 10.21 -4.47 -8.93
C GLY A 121 11.02 -3.18 -9.06
N SER A 122 10.36 -2.01 -9.15
CA SER A 122 11.02 -0.71 -9.16
C SER A 122 10.90 0.05 -7.83
N ASP A 123 10.06 -0.41 -6.90
CA ASP A 123 9.61 0.37 -5.76
C ASP A 123 10.75 0.74 -4.81
N GLN A 124 11.59 -0.24 -4.42
CA GLN A 124 12.72 0.02 -3.53
C GLN A 124 13.71 1.03 -4.15
N ARG A 125 14.03 0.86 -5.44
CA ARG A 125 14.90 1.77 -6.17
C ARG A 125 14.28 3.17 -6.23
N LYS A 126 12.99 3.28 -6.56
CA LYS A 126 12.28 4.56 -6.67
C LYS A 126 12.19 5.30 -5.34
N LEU A 127 12.02 4.57 -4.23
CA LEU A 127 12.07 5.12 -2.88
C LEU A 127 13.47 5.63 -2.54
N TYR A 128 14.51 4.89 -2.90
CA TYR A 128 15.91 5.28 -2.67
C TYR A 128 16.32 6.50 -3.51
N GLU A 129 15.83 6.59 -4.75
CA GLU A 129 16.03 7.74 -5.67
C GLU A 129 15.28 9.01 -5.24
N SER A 130 14.33 8.92 -4.30
CA SER A 130 13.60 10.10 -3.82
C SER A 130 14.53 11.08 -3.09
N GLU A 131 14.13 12.35 -3.02
CA GLU A 131 14.86 13.39 -2.26
C GLU A 131 15.13 12.98 -0.80
N HIS A 132 14.27 12.13 -0.25
CA HIS A 132 14.41 11.66 1.12
C HIS A 132 15.22 10.38 1.28
N VAL A 133 15.69 9.74 0.20
CA VAL A 133 16.48 8.50 0.25
C VAL A 133 15.84 7.48 1.18
N VAL A 134 14.63 7.04 0.83
CA VAL A 134 13.87 6.10 1.65
C VAL A 134 14.31 4.68 1.30
N GLY A 135 14.94 4.00 2.26
CA GLY A 135 15.18 2.57 2.15
C GLY A 135 14.10 1.76 2.89
N ILE A 136 13.88 0.55 2.38
CA ILE A 136 12.94 -0.44 2.90
C ILE A 136 13.62 -1.81 2.84
N HIS A 137 13.51 -2.57 3.92
CA HIS A 137 14.10 -3.90 4.04
C HIS A 137 13.27 -4.93 3.28
N ASP A 138 13.90 -5.67 2.36
CA ASP A 138 13.38 -6.83 1.63
C ASP A 138 11.89 -6.75 1.26
N LEU A 139 11.57 -5.86 0.32
CA LEU A 139 10.23 -5.76 -0.23
C LEU A 139 9.96 -6.94 -1.19
N LEU A 140 9.16 -7.90 -0.74
CA LEU A 140 8.83 -9.10 -1.50
C LEU A 140 7.78 -8.82 -2.58
N ASP A 141 8.00 -9.41 -3.75
CA ASP A 141 7.03 -9.44 -4.84
C ASP A 141 6.21 -10.74 -4.73
N LEU A 142 4.97 -10.62 -4.26
CA LEU A 142 4.13 -11.78 -3.92
C LEU A 142 3.81 -12.67 -5.12
N ARG A 143 3.88 -12.13 -6.34
CA ARG A 143 3.66 -12.89 -7.58
C ARG A 143 4.58 -14.09 -7.71
N LYS A 144 5.79 -14.00 -7.12
CA LYS A 144 6.77 -15.07 -7.16
C LYS A 144 6.38 -16.29 -6.32
N TYR A 145 5.38 -16.13 -5.43
CA TYR A 145 4.98 -17.11 -4.43
C TYR A 145 3.47 -17.43 -4.47
N ALA A 146 2.68 -16.61 -5.17
CA ALA A 146 1.25 -16.82 -5.32
C ALA A 146 0.95 -17.91 -6.36
N GLU A 147 0.02 -18.80 -6.00
CA GLU A 147 -0.48 -19.89 -6.83
C GLU A 147 -2.01 -19.86 -6.82
N ALA A 148 -2.64 -20.31 -7.90
CA ALA A 148 -4.07 -20.58 -7.94
C ALA A 148 -4.39 -21.91 -7.22
N ASP A 149 -5.67 -22.18 -6.98
CA ASP A 149 -6.14 -23.40 -6.30
C ASP A 149 -5.70 -24.71 -7.00
N ASP A 150 -5.44 -24.66 -8.31
CA ASP A 150 -4.95 -25.79 -9.11
C ASP A 150 -3.41 -25.90 -9.14
N GLY A 151 -2.70 -25.09 -8.34
CA GLY A 151 -1.24 -25.06 -8.25
C GLY A 151 -0.55 -24.31 -9.39
N ARG A 152 -1.29 -23.64 -10.28
CA ARG A 152 -0.67 -22.81 -11.33
C ARG A 152 -0.01 -21.59 -10.72
N SER A 153 1.25 -21.35 -11.08
CA SER A 153 1.98 -20.14 -10.70
C SER A 153 1.33 -18.87 -11.25
N LEU A 154 1.18 -17.86 -10.40
CA LEU A 154 0.61 -16.55 -10.76
C LEU A 154 1.66 -15.48 -11.04
N ARG A 155 2.92 -15.88 -11.25
CA ARG A 155 4.07 -14.97 -11.44
C ARG A 155 3.87 -13.94 -12.56
N GLY A 156 3.23 -14.35 -13.65
CA GLY A 156 2.95 -13.49 -14.80
C GLY A 156 1.54 -12.88 -14.82
N ALA A 157 0.70 -13.17 -13.81
CA ALA A 157 -0.69 -12.75 -13.79
C ALA A 157 -0.83 -11.25 -13.44
N SER A 158 -1.94 -10.65 -13.89
CA SER A 158 -2.31 -9.29 -13.48
C SER A 158 -2.57 -9.22 -11.97
N ALA A 159 -2.52 -8.02 -11.38
CA ALA A 159 -2.82 -7.89 -9.95
C ALA A 159 -4.28 -8.30 -9.66
N GLU A 160 -5.19 -7.98 -10.58
CA GLU A 160 -6.60 -8.34 -10.55
C GLU A 160 -6.81 -9.86 -10.57
N ASP A 161 -6.12 -10.56 -11.48
CA ASP A 161 -6.17 -12.02 -11.54
C ASP A 161 -5.59 -12.65 -10.28
N ILE A 162 -4.50 -12.12 -9.74
CA ILE A 162 -3.94 -12.62 -8.48
C ILE A 162 -4.96 -12.48 -7.36
N VAL A 163 -5.62 -11.32 -7.23
CA VAL A 163 -6.63 -11.11 -6.20
C VAL A 163 -7.82 -12.05 -6.37
N ARG A 164 -8.27 -12.26 -7.60
CA ARG A 164 -9.33 -13.20 -7.91
C ARG A 164 -8.96 -14.63 -7.51
N GLU A 165 -7.78 -15.11 -7.93
CA GLU A 165 -7.33 -16.48 -7.69
C GLU A 165 -6.94 -16.74 -6.23
N THR A 166 -6.43 -15.73 -5.50
CA THR A 166 -5.92 -15.93 -4.12
C THR A 166 -6.90 -15.52 -3.02
N LEU A 167 -7.75 -14.52 -3.27
CA LEU A 167 -8.69 -14.00 -2.27
C LEU A 167 -10.16 -14.24 -2.66
N GLY A 168 -10.43 -14.73 -3.87
CA GLY A 168 -11.78 -15.03 -4.34
C GLY A 168 -12.64 -13.79 -4.65
N TYR A 169 -12.03 -12.61 -4.79
CA TYR A 169 -12.76 -11.37 -5.09
C TYR A 169 -12.65 -11.01 -6.58
N GLU A 170 -13.80 -10.92 -7.24
CA GLU A 170 -13.93 -10.38 -8.60
C GLU A 170 -14.26 -8.88 -8.57
N GLY A 171 -13.90 -8.14 -9.62
CA GLY A 171 -14.24 -6.72 -9.73
C GLY A 171 -13.21 -5.74 -9.14
N VAL A 172 -12.10 -6.25 -8.59
CA VAL A 172 -10.91 -5.41 -8.32
C VAL A 172 -10.36 -4.89 -9.63
N ARG A 173 -10.12 -3.57 -9.70
CA ARG A 173 -9.53 -2.89 -10.86
C ARG A 173 -8.45 -1.92 -10.38
N LEU A 174 -7.21 -2.13 -10.81
CA LEU A 174 -6.10 -1.20 -10.60
C LEU A 174 -5.81 -0.52 -11.95
N GLU A 175 -6.56 0.54 -12.24
CA GLU A 175 -6.54 1.19 -13.54
C GLU A 175 -5.16 1.76 -13.88
N LYS A 176 -4.75 1.50 -15.12
CA LYS A 176 -3.47 1.96 -15.65
C LYS A 176 -3.43 3.48 -15.79
N GLU A 177 -4.56 4.07 -16.15
CA GLU A 177 -4.77 5.52 -16.29
C GLU A 177 -4.52 6.22 -14.95
N ILE A 178 -5.02 5.65 -13.85
CA ILE A 178 -4.76 6.14 -12.49
C ILE A 178 -3.30 5.92 -12.12
N SER A 179 -2.72 4.75 -12.42
CA SER A 179 -1.31 4.45 -12.14
C SER A 179 -0.37 5.45 -12.83
N LEU A 180 -0.70 5.87 -14.05
CA LEU A 180 0.08 6.83 -14.85
C LEU A 180 -0.30 8.30 -14.61
N SER A 181 -1.24 8.58 -13.70
CA SER A 181 -1.68 9.94 -13.39
C SER A 181 -0.65 10.74 -12.59
N ASP A 182 -0.93 12.03 -12.33
CA ASP A 182 -0.09 12.88 -11.50
C ASP A 182 -0.20 12.51 -10.01
N TRP A 183 0.77 11.76 -9.50
CA TRP A 183 0.91 11.39 -8.08
C TRP A 183 1.66 12.44 -7.24
N GLY A 184 2.21 13.49 -7.86
CA GLY A 184 2.89 14.61 -7.20
C GLY A 184 1.96 15.78 -6.83
N ARG A 185 0.71 15.73 -7.28
CA ARG A 185 -0.32 16.75 -7.01
C ARG A 185 -0.52 17.02 -5.51
N ARG A 186 -1.00 18.22 -5.19
CA ARG A 186 -1.26 18.66 -3.81
C ARG A 186 -2.24 17.75 -3.10
N ASP A 187 -3.34 17.49 -3.78
CA ASP A 187 -4.48 16.77 -3.25
C ASP A 187 -4.75 15.58 -4.17
N LEU A 188 -4.49 14.37 -3.68
CA LEU A 188 -4.78 13.13 -4.41
C LEU A 188 -6.28 13.01 -4.66
N GLY A 189 -6.65 12.57 -5.86
CA GLY A 189 -8.04 12.26 -6.22
C GLY A 189 -8.58 11.07 -5.45
N ARG A 190 -9.91 10.92 -5.39
CA ARG A 190 -10.55 9.77 -4.73
C ARG A 190 -10.10 8.45 -5.34
N ASP A 191 -9.98 8.40 -6.66
CA ASP A 191 -9.61 7.17 -7.38
C ASP A 191 -8.15 6.79 -7.10
N GLN A 192 -7.24 7.76 -7.03
CA GLN A 192 -5.85 7.53 -6.58
C GLN A 192 -5.81 7.01 -5.14
N VAL A 193 -6.59 7.61 -4.22
CA VAL A 193 -6.67 7.16 -2.82
C VAL A 193 -7.23 5.74 -2.72
N MET A 194 -8.28 5.43 -3.49
CA MET A 194 -8.89 4.12 -3.54
C MET A 194 -7.90 3.09 -4.08
N GLN A 195 -7.30 3.32 -5.24
CA GLN A 195 -6.34 2.41 -5.87
C GLN A 195 -5.12 2.16 -4.98
N ALA A 196 -4.52 3.21 -4.42
CA ALA A 196 -3.41 3.11 -3.48
C ALA A 196 -3.76 2.27 -2.24
N CYS A 197 -4.99 2.46 -1.73
CA CYS A 197 -5.47 1.69 -0.60
C CYS A 197 -5.71 0.23 -0.95
N VAL A 198 -6.38 -0.04 -2.07
CA VAL A 198 -6.70 -1.41 -2.54
C VAL A 198 -5.43 -2.17 -2.82
N ASP A 199 -4.50 -1.61 -3.60
CA ASP A 199 -3.20 -2.23 -3.93
C ASP A 199 -2.41 -2.65 -2.67
N ALA A 200 -2.26 -1.73 -1.70
CA ALA A 200 -1.58 -2.04 -0.45
C ALA A 200 -2.38 -3.03 0.42
N TYR A 201 -3.71 -2.94 0.45
CA TYR A 201 -4.55 -3.83 1.26
C TYR A 201 -4.57 -5.26 0.73
N VAL A 202 -4.74 -5.47 -0.58
CA VAL A 202 -4.72 -6.82 -1.17
C VAL A 202 -3.34 -7.45 -1.02
N SER A 203 -2.27 -6.66 -1.19
CA SER A 203 -0.91 -7.13 -0.93
C SER A 203 -0.74 -7.58 0.53
N PHE A 204 -1.25 -6.82 1.50
CA PHE A 204 -1.25 -7.24 2.91
C PHE A 204 -2.03 -8.54 3.12
N ARG A 205 -3.23 -8.66 2.54
CA ARG A 205 -4.09 -9.84 2.68
C ARG A 205 -3.42 -11.09 2.11
N ILE A 206 -2.94 -11.01 0.88
CA ILE A 206 -2.25 -12.10 0.19
C ILE A 206 -0.97 -12.48 0.95
N GLY A 207 -0.14 -11.50 1.33
CA GLY A 207 1.10 -11.77 2.05
C GLY A 207 0.85 -12.42 3.41
N ARG A 208 -0.24 -12.08 4.10
CA ARG A 208 -0.63 -12.76 5.34
C ARG A 208 -1.08 -14.20 5.06
N ASP A 209 -1.91 -14.42 4.06
CA ASP A 209 -2.47 -15.74 3.75
C ASP A 209 -1.37 -16.70 3.24
N LEU A 210 -0.36 -16.18 2.52
CA LEU A 210 0.87 -16.89 2.13
C LEU A 210 1.90 -17.05 3.26
N ARG A 211 1.65 -16.49 4.46
CA ARG A 211 2.62 -16.44 5.56
C ARG A 211 3.98 -15.89 5.10
N ALA A 212 3.97 -14.75 4.42
CA ALA A 212 5.15 -14.20 3.73
C ALA A 212 6.39 -13.96 4.63
N TRP A 213 6.23 -13.97 5.94
CA TRP A 213 7.33 -13.93 6.91
C TRP A 213 8.17 -15.23 6.98
N GLU A 214 7.75 -16.29 6.28
CA GLU A 214 8.45 -17.58 6.17
C GLU A 214 9.15 -17.78 4.80
N LEU A 215 9.06 -16.80 3.91
CA LEU A 215 9.57 -16.87 2.52
C LEU A 215 11.03 -16.39 2.37
#